data_AF-A0A1C5XMX2-F1
#
_entry.id   AF-A0A1C5XMX2-F1
#
_cell.length_a   1.000
_cell.length_b   1.000
_cell.length_c   1.000
_cell.angle_alpha   90.00
_cell.angle_beta   90.00
_cell.angle_gamma   90.00
#
_symmetry.space_group_name_H-M   'P 1'
#
loop_
_entity.id
_entity.type
_entity.pdbx_description
1 polymer ?
#
loop_
_entity_poly.entity_id
_entity_poly.type
_entity_poly.pdbx_seq_one_letter_code
_entity_poly.pdbx_strand_id
1 'polypeptide(L)'
;MNKLIKLDYRLISSQIIIILCAILFSVYLGVFKAMPTFSIGILFMMTFIFSTVPFNVSSYYKSCFYNMLPVSTKKKVLARYCYLFINIFLSTLLSFIIFYYAGRKYSIDDSMGYYKIIFIIAITCLSLCSVQYVIYYKIENIRNQQFAVWFRLIPAFALMFFVNIFSERASHFLYFNYFHLLILTGISIFILSICIALSFYINAHKKN
;
A
#
# COMPACT_ATOMS: atom_id res chain seq x y z
N MET A 1 -20.42 4.55 4.47
CA MET A 1 -19.11 4.09 3.99
C MET A 1 -18.68 4.89 2.76
N ASN A 2 -19.45 4.89 1.67
CA ASN A 2 -19.13 5.64 0.43
C ASN A 2 -18.81 7.13 0.63
N LYS A 3 -19.54 7.84 1.51
CA LYS A 3 -19.25 9.27 1.80
C LYS A 3 -17.88 9.49 2.46
N LEU A 4 -17.42 8.56 3.31
CA LEU A 4 -16.10 8.62 3.96
C LEU A 4 -14.99 8.27 2.98
N ILE A 5 -15.18 7.20 2.20
CA ILE A 5 -14.25 6.80 1.14
C ILE A 5 -14.07 7.95 0.13
N LYS A 6 -15.17 8.61 -0.29
CA LYS A 6 -15.13 9.78 -1.18
C LYS A 6 -14.39 10.97 -0.56
N LEU A 7 -14.43 11.13 0.76
CA LEU A 7 -13.69 12.18 1.47
C LEU A 7 -12.20 11.86 1.49
N ASP A 8 -11.82 10.61 1.79
CA ASP A 8 -10.43 10.15 1.76
C ASP A 8 -9.85 10.31 0.33
N TYR A 9 -10.61 9.96 -0.72
CA TYR A 9 -10.24 10.23 -2.13
C TYR A 9 -10.11 11.72 -2.47
N ARG A 10 -10.94 12.60 -1.90
CA ARG A 10 -10.81 14.05 -2.08
C ARG A 10 -9.56 14.62 -1.39
N LEU A 11 -9.08 14.00 -0.31
CA LEU A 11 -7.81 14.40 0.30
C LEU A 11 -6.62 14.06 -0.60
N ILE A 12 -6.78 13.07 -1.48
CA ILE A 12 -5.77 12.64 -2.44
C ILE A 12 -5.85 13.43 -3.75
N SER A 13 -6.99 14.04 -4.09
CA SER A 13 -7.11 14.82 -5.33
C SER A 13 -6.13 16.00 -5.39
N SER A 14 -5.65 16.51 -4.25
CA SER A 14 -4.56 17.49 -4.22
C SER A 14 -3.19 16.92 -4.64
N GLN A 15 -3.04 15.59 -4.66
CA GLN A 15 -1.82 14.88 -5.05
C GLN A 15 -1.99 14.10 -6.36
N ILE A 16 -3.06 14.35 -7.13
CA ILE A 16 -3.39 13.59 -8.34
C ILE A 16 -2.29 13.67 -9.41
N ILE A 17 -1.63 14.83 -9.53
CA ILE A 17 -0.51 15.04 -10.45
C ILE A 17 0.65 14.12 -10.08
N ILE A 18 0.97 14.01 -8.79
CA ILE A 18 2.07 13.17 -8.30
C ILE A 18 1.76 11.68 -8.55
N ILE A 19 0.51 11.26 -8.34
CA ILE A 19 0.05 9.90 -8.64
C ILE A 19 0.20 9.58 -10.13
N LEU A 20 -0.26 10.49 -11.00
CA LEU A 20 -0.15 10.32 -12.45
C LEU A 20 1.31 10.25 -12.90
N CYS A 21 2.16 11.16 -12.42
CA CYS A 21 3.60 11.14 -12.71
C CYS A 21 4.24 9.82 -12.26
N ALA A 22 3.90 9.31 -11.07
CA ALA A 22 4.43 8.05 -10.56
C ALA A 22 4.03 6.84 -11.42
N ILE A 23 2.77 6.78 -11.85
CA ILE A 23 2.28 5.70 -12.73
C ILE A 23 2.97 5.78 -14.10
N LEU A 24 3.01 6.97 -14.71
CA LEU A 24 3.65 7.18 -16.01
C LEU A 24 5.14 6.85 -15.96
N PHE A 25 5.84 7.26 -14.90
CA PHE A 25 7.25 6.96 -14.70
C PHE A 25 7.50 5.46 -14.50
N SER A 26 6.63 4.77 -13.76
CA SER A 26 6.69 3.32 -13.59
C SER A 26 6.51 2.61 -14.93
N VAL A 27 5.49 2.98 -15.71
CA VAL A 27 5.25 2.42 -17.05
C VAL A 27 6.43 2.68 -17.99
N TYR A 28 7.00 3.89 -17.96
CA TYR A 28 8.19 4.22 -18.73
C TYR A 28 9.36 3.28 -18.40
N LEU A 29 9.67 3.12 -17.12
CA LEU A 29 10.78 2.26 -16.67
C LEU A 29 10.54 0.79 -16.99
N GLY A 30 9.33 0.28 -16.73
CA GLY A 30 9.01 -1.13 -16.94
C GLY A 30 8.97 -1.53 -18.41
N VAL A 31 8.29 -0.74 -19.26
CA VAL A 31 8.01 -1.12 -20.66
C VAL A 31 9.06 -0.60 -21.64
N PHE A 32 9.66 0.57 -21.38
CA PHE A 32 10.59 1.20 -22.33
C PHE A 32 12.05 1.00 -21.95
N LYS A 33 12.38 0.95 -20.66
CA LYS A 33 13.76 0.74 -20.16
C LYS A 33 14.07 -0.71 -19.74
N ALA A 34 13.15 -1.65 -19.96
CA ALA A 34 13.32 -3.06 -19.61
C ALA A 34 13.62 -3.31 -18.12
N MET A 35 13.12 -2.46 -17.22
CA MET A 35 13.31 -2.59 -15.77
C MET A 35 11.95 -2.85 -15.06
N PRO A 36 11.28 -3.98 -15.33
CA PRO A 36 9.93 -4.23 -14.83
C PRO A 36 9.89 -4.43 -13.30
N THR A 37 10.90 -5.06 -12.72
CA THR A 37 10.99 -5.26 -11.25
C THR A 37 11.13 -3.94 -10.50
N PHE A 38 11.99 -3.06 -11.01
CA PHE A 38 12.17 -1.71 -10.47
C PHE A 38 10.89 -0.87 -10.57
N SER A 39 10.18 -0.97 -11.69
CA SER A 39 8.85 -0.36 -11.85
C SER A 39 7.84 -0.87 -10.81
N ILE A 40 7.83 -2.17 -10.52
CA ILE A 40 6.94 -2.76 -9.51
C ILE A 40 7.29 -2.22 -8.11
N GLY A 41 8.57 -2.15 -7.78
CA GLY A 41 9.04 -1.56 -6.53
C GLY A 41 8.56 -0.11 -6.33
N ILE A 42 8.65 0.72 -7.38
CA ILE A 42 8.15 2.11 -7.34
C ILE A 42 6.64 2.15 -7.14
N LEU A 43 5.87 1.32 -7.86
CA LEU A 43 4.42 1.28 -7.72
C LEU A 43 4.01 0.97 -6.28
N PHE A 44 4.56 -0.08 -5.66
CA PHE A 44 4.22 -0.45 -4.29
C PHE A 44 4.75 0.54 -3.25
N MET A 45 5.91 1.17 -3.48
CA MET A 45 6.37 2.29 -2.65
C MET A 45 5.34 3.42 -2.64
N MET A 46 4.83 3.79 -3.82
CA MET A 46 3.84 4.85 -3.95
C MET A 46 2.51 4.45 -3.33
N THR A 47 2.06 3.20 -3.49
CA THR A 47 0.89 2.65 -2.79
C THR A 47 1.01 2.83 -1.27
N PHE A 48 2.18 2.50 -0.74
CA PHE A 48 2.48 2.62 0.69
C PHE A 48 2.37 4.08 1.15
N ILE A 49 2.98 5.01 0.41
CA ILE A 49 2.93 6.45 0.69
C ILE A 49 1.50 6.99 0.62
N PHE A 50 0.72 6.61 -0.39
CA PHE A 50 -0.64 7.11 -0.58
C PHE A 50 -1.64 6.52 0.41
N SER A 51 -1.45 5.25 0.81
CA SER A 51 -2.31 4.59 1.80
C SER A 51 -2.41 5.37 3.12
N THR A 52 -1.34 6.08 3.49
CA THR A 52 -1.25 6.80 4.77
C THR A 52 -1.67 8.27 4.68
N VAL A 53 -2.00 8.79 3.48
CA VAL A 53 -2.50 10.17 3.29
C VAL A 53 -3.71 10.52 4.15
N PRO A 54 -4.74 9.65 4.29
CA PRO A 54 -5.92 9.95 5.12
C PRO A 54 -5.63 10.17 6.62
N PHE A 55 -4.46 9.75 7.10
CA PHE A 55 -4.03 9.97 8.49
C PHE A 55 -3.29 11.29 8.68
N ASN A 56 -2.83 11.93 7.60
CA ASN A 56 -1.98 13.12 7.65
C ASN A 56 -2.79 14.38 7.29
N VAL A 57 -3.84 14.63 8.07
CA VAL A 57 -4.73 15.78 7.85
C VAL A 57 -4.05 17.04 8.38
N SER A 58 -3.32 17.71 7.48
CA SER A 58 -2.40 18.82 7.79
C SER A 58 -3.06 20.13 8.23
N SER A 59 -4.39 20.25 8.22
CA SER A 59 -5.07 21.37 8.89
C SER A 59 -6.02 20.88 9.98
N TYR A 60 -5.88 21.48 11.16
CA TYR A 60 -6.75 21.28 12.32
C TYR A 60 -8.24 21.25 11.93
N TYR A 61 -8.65 22.13 11.01
CA TYR A 61 -10.01 22.22 10.48
C TYR A 61 -10.50 20.98 9.73
N LYS A 62 -9.67 20.36 8.87
CA LYS A 62 -10.07 19.14 8.15
C LYS A 62 -10.16 17.94 9.09
N SER A 63 -9.32 17.88 10.12
CA SER A 63 -9.38 16.84 11.16
C SER A 63 -10.63 17.02 12.04
N CYS A 64 -10.94 18.26 12.42
CA CYS A 64 -12.14 18.61 13.19
C CYS A 64 -13.42 18.27 12.41
N PHE A 65 -13.49 18.58 11.11
CA PHE A 65 -14.61 18.20 10.25
C PHE A 65 -14.78 16.67 10.16
N TYR A 66 -13.68 15.92 10.02
CA TYR A 66 -13.72 14.46 10.00
C TYR A 66 -14.21 13.85 11.33
N ASN A 67 -13.89 14.49 12.46
CA ASN A 67 -14.35 14.08 13.78
C ASN A 67 -15.81 14.45 14.03
N MET A 68 -16.27 15.60 13.52
CA MET A 68 -17.67 16.06 13.60
C MET A 68 -18.65 15.27 12.72
N LEU A 69 -18.17 14.48 11.75
CA LEU A 69 -19.06 13.61 10.97
C LEU A 69 -19.76 12.59 11.88
N PRO A 70 -21.11 12.49 11.85
CA PRO A 70 -21.91 11.60 12.70
C PRO A 70 -21.84 10.16 12.18
N VAL A 71 -20.64 9.59 12.23
CA VAL A 71 -20.35 8.23 11.75
C VAL A 71 -19.63 7.47 12.83
N SER A 72 -20.08 6.24 13.09
CA SER A 72 -19.47 5.38 14.10
C SER A 72 -17.97 5.17 13.85
N THR A 73 -17.20 5.10 14.93
CA THR A 73 -15.74 4.86 14.92
C THR A 73 -15.38 3.60 14.13
N LYS A 74 -16.18 2.53 14.26
CA LYS A 74 -16.05 1.29 13.48
C LYS A 74 -16.15 1.53 11.97
N LYS A 75 -17.13 2.32 11.52
CA LYS A 75 -17.30 2.64 10.08
C LYS A 75 -16.16 3.50 9.53
N LYS A 76 -15.52 4.34 10.35
CA LYS A 76 -14.33 5.12 9.95
C LYS A 76 -13.11 4.21 9.75
N VAL A 77 -12.85 3.30 10.67
CA VAL A 77 -11.76 2.31 10.56
C VAL A 77 -11.94 1.42 9.33
N LEU A 78 -13.13 0.85 9.15
CA LEU A 78 -13.43 -0.02 8.00
C LEU A 78 -13.26 0.70 6.65
N ALA A 79 -13.63 1.98 6.56
CA ALA A 79 -13.43 2.77 5.36
C ALA A 79 -11.95 2.93 4.98
N ARG A 80 -11.06 3.14 5.97
CA ARG A 80 -9.61 3.28 5.71
C ARG A 80 -8.96 1.97 5.27
N TYR A 81 -9.35 0.84 5.86
CA TYR A 81 -8.90 -0.47 5.40
C TYR A 81 -9.45 -0.81 4.00
N CYS A 82 -10.69 -0.45 3.70
CA CYS A 82 -11.25 -0.59 2.34
C CYS A 82 -10.46 0.24 1.32
N TYR A 83 -10.07 1.47 1.67
CA TYR A 83 -9.20 2.31 0.85
C TYR A 83 -7.82 1.66 0.62
N LEU A 84 -7.21 1.07 1.66
CA LEU A 84 -5.95 0.32 1.54
C LEU A 84 -6.07 -0.83 0.53
N PHE A 85 -7.15 -1.63 0.64
CA PHE A 85 -7.40 -2.74 -0.27
C PHE A 85 -7.53 -2.30 -1.72
N ILE A 86 -8.28 -1.22 -1.98
CA ILE A 86 -8.46 -0.71 -3.34
C ILE A 86 -7.11 -0.27 -3.93
N ASN A 87 -6.28 0.42 -3.15
CA ASN A 87 -4.97 0.87 -3.62
C ASN A 87 -4.03 -0.30 -3.94
N ILE A 88 -3.96 -1.30 -3.06
CA ILE A 88 -3.12 -2.48 -3.29
C ILE A 88 -3.61 -3.25 -4.50
N PHE A 89 -4.92 -3.42 -4.64
CA PHE A 89 -5.52 -4.07 -5.80
C PHE A 89 -5.16 -3.33 -7.10
N LEU A 90 -5.31 -2.01 -7.14
CA LEU A 90 -4.96 -1.21 -8.31
C LEU A 90 -3.47 -1.33 -8.67
N SER A 91 -2.58 -1.27 -7.67
CA SER A 91 -1.14 -1.40 -7.88
C SER A 91 -0.73 -2.81 -8.33
N THR A 92 -1.41 -3.86 -7.85
CA THR A 92 -1.21 -5.23 -8.36
C THR A 92 -1.63 -5.36 -9.81
N LEU A 93 -2.79 -4.82 -10.18
CA LEU A 93 -3.27 -4.84 -11.57
C LEU A 93 -2.30 -4.11 -12.51
N LEU A 94 -1.87 -2.90 -12.15
CA LEU A 94 -0.89 -2.14 -12.93
C LEU A 94 0.44 -2.89 -13.06
N SER A 95 0.90 -3.52 -11.98
CA SER A 95 2.12 -4.34 -11.99
C SER A 95 2.01 -5.52 -12.96
N PHE A 96 0.85 -6.20 -12.98
CA PHE A 96 0.61 -7.28 -13.94
C PHE A 96 0.58 -6.80 -15.38
N ILE A 97 -0.05 -5.65 -15.65
CA ILE A 97 -0.10 -5.06 -16.99
C ILE A 97 1.32 -4.71 -17.46
N ILE A 98 2.11 -4.01 -16.64
CA ILE A 98 3.50 -3.63 -16.98
C ILE A 98 4.32 -4.88 -17.27
N PHE A 99 4.23 -5.90 -16.41
CA PHE A 99 4.99 -7.13 -16.58
C PHE A 99 4.57 -7.91 -17.82
N TYR A 100 3.28 -7.97 -18.13
CA TYR A 100 2.78 -8.61 -19.34
C TYR A 100 3.29 -7.94 -20.62
N TYR A 101 3.26 -6.60 -20.69
CA TYR A 101 3.79 -5.87 -21.85
C TYR A 101 5.31 -5.97 -21.95
N ALA A 102 6.04 -5.87 -20.83
CA ALA A 102 7.48 -6.07 -20.81
C ALA A 102 7.86 -7.49 -21.24
N GLY A 103 7.16 -8.51 -20.74
CA GLY A 103 7.39 -9.92 -21.11
C GLY A 103 7.18 -10.19 -22.60
N ARG A 104 6.15 -9.59 -23.22
CA ARG A 104 5.93 -9.68 -24.68
C ARG A 104 7.01 -8.98 -25.50
N LYS A 105 7.53 -7.85 -25.03
CA LYS A 105 8.49 -7.03 -25.77
C LYS A 105 9.92 -7.57 -25.67
N TYR A 106 10.28 -8.13 -24.51
CA TYR A 106 11.64 -8.57 -24.18
C TYR A 106 11.78 -10.10 -24.09
N SER A 107 10.74 -10.87 -24.46
CA SER A 107 10.74 -12.35 -24.45
C SER A 107 11.25 -12.94 -23.12
N ILE A 108 10.64 -12.51 -22.01
CA ILE A 108 11.02 -13.00 -20.68
C ILE A 108 10.38 -14.38 -20.47
N ASP A 109 11.18 -15.44 -20.60
CA ASP A 109 10.72 -16.85 -20.56
C ASP A 109 10.14 -17.28 -19.20
N ASP A 110 10.54 -16.64 -18.09
CA ASP A 110 10.11 -16.99 -16.71
C ASP A 110 8.85 -16.26 -16.22
N SER A 111 7.91 -15.96 -17.11
CA SER A 111 6.70 -15.16 -16.81
C SER A 111 5.94 -15.61 -15.54
N MET A 112 5.84 -16.93 -15.29
CA MET A 112 5.14 -17.49 -14.14
C MET A 112 5.82 -17.18 -12.79
N GLY A 113 7.15 -17.12 -12.74
CA GLY A 113 7.91 -16.80 -11.53
C GLY A 113 7.68 -15.35 -11.08
N TYR A 114 7.67 -14.42 -12.02
CA TYR A 114 7.47 -13.00 -11.74
C TYR A 114 6.05 -12.67 -11.27
N TYR A 115 5.03 -13.38 -11.77
CA TYR A 115 3.68 -13.24 -11.24
C TYR A 115 3.59 -13.62 -9.77
N LYS A 116 4.30 -14.68 -9.34
CA LYS A 116 4.40 -15.05 -7.92
C LYS A 116 5.10 -13.96 -7.10
N ILE A 117 6.16 -13.35 -7.62
CA ILE A 117 6.85 -12.22 -6.96
C ILE A 117 5.88 -11.07 -6.71
N ILE A 118 5.11 -10.66 -7.73
CA ILE A 118 4.14 -9.56 -7.60
C ILE A 118 3.13 -9.86 -6.49
N PHE A 119 2.64 -11.11 -6.41
CA PHE A 119 1.73 -11.53 -5.34
C PHE A 119 2.38 -11.48 -3.96
N ILE A 120 3.61 -11.97 -3.81
CA ILE A 120 4.34 -11.92 -2.53
C ILE A 120 4.53 -10.47 -2.07
N ILE A 121 4.92 -9.58 -2.98
CA ILE A 121 5.11 -8.15 -2.68
C ILE A 121 3.78 -7.50 -2.28
N ALA A 122 2.68 -7.85 -2.94
CA ALA A 122 1.37 -7.33 -2.59
C ALA A 122 0.94 -7.72 -1.18
N ILE A 123 1.17 -9.00 -0.82
CA ILE A 123 0.84 -9.55 0.49
C ILE A 123 1.70 -8.90 1.59
N THR A 124 3.01 -8.77 1.36
CA THR A 124 3.90 -8.11 2.32
C THR A 124 3.53 -6.64 2.48
N CYS A 125 3.26 -5.92 1.39
CA CYS A 125 2.79 -4.53 1.43
C CYS A 125 1.49 -4.38 2.24
N LEU A 126 0.51 -5.27 2.02
CA LEU A 126 -0.74 -5.29 2.79
C LEU A 126 -0.48 -5.45 4.30
N SER A 127 0.37 -6.42 4.67
CA SER A 127 0.71 -6.68 6.06
C SER A 127 1.40 -5.47 6.72
N LEU A 128 2.39 -4.87 6.07
CA LEU A 128 3.13 -3.72 6.61
C LEU A 128 2.24 -2.48 6.74
N CYS A 129 1.40 -2.19 5.75
CA CYS A 129 0.44 -1.08 5.82
C CYS A 129 -0.59 -1.29 6.95
N SER A 130 -1.07 -2.52 7.16
CA SER A 130 -2.02 -2.82 8.23
C SER A 130 -1.43 -2.55 9.63
N VAL A 131 -0.19 -2.97 9.86
CA VAL A 131 0.55 -2.65 11.10
C VAL A 131 0.76 -1.14 11.24
N GLN A 132 1.13 -0.46 10.16
CA GLN A 132 1.34 0.98 10.17
C GLN A 132 0.04 1.75 10.52
N TYR A 133 -1.12 1.27 10.06
CA TYR A 133 -2.41 1.87 10.39
C TYR A 133 -2.72 1.78 11.89
N VAL A 134 -2.43 0.66 12.54
CA VAL A 134 -2.59 0.50 14.00
C VAL A 134 -1.73 1.55 14.73
N ILE A 135 -0.49 1.75 14.29
CA ILE A 135 0.42 2.74 14.87
C ILE A 135 -0.13 4.16 14.68
N TYR A 136 -0.63 4.50 13.49
CA TYR A 136 -1.26 5.79 13.24
C TYR A 136 -2.55 6.01 14.05
N TYR A 137 -3.31 4.97 14.36
CA TYR A 137 -4.47 5.10 15.26
C TYR A 137 -4.06 5.34 16.71
N LYS A 138 -2.89 4.85 17.14
CA LYS A 138 -2.35 5.07 18.49
C LYS A 138 -1.68 6.44 18.65
N ILE A 139 -1.00 6.94 17.62
CA ILE A 139 -0.30 8.23 17.67
C ILE A 139 -1.33 9.36 17.41
N GLU A 140 -1.89 9.91 18.49
CA GLU A 140 -3.06 10.80 18.51
C GLU A 140 -2.98 12.05 17.63
N ASN A 141 -1.78 12.62 17.46
CA ASN A 141 -1.48 13.69 16.54
C ASN A 141 0.04 13.72 16.37
N ILE A 142 0.54 13.48 15.17
CA ILE A 142 1.96 13.66 14.92
C ILE A 142 2.24 15.17 14.91
N ARG A 143 2.67 15.68 16.06
CA ARG A 143 2.92 17.11 16.29
C ARG A 143 4.01 17.65 15.36
N ASN A 144 4.96 16.79 14.96
CA ASN A 144 5.99 17.09 13.97
C ASN A 144 5.66 16.47 12.61
N GLN A 145 5.15 17.28 11.67
CA GLN A 145 4.87 16.83 10.30
C GLN A 145 6.07 16.12 9.64
N GLN A 146 7.29 16.55 9.96
CA GLN A 146 8.52 15.89 9.51
C GLN A 146 8.61 14.44 9.98
N PHE A 147 8.27 14.13 11.24
CA PHE A 147 8.25 12.76 11.76
C PHE A 147 7.21 11.90 11.04
N ALA A 148 6.03 12.46 10.72
CA ALA A 148 4.99 11.75 9.95
C ALA A 148 5.47 11.39 8.54
N VAL A 149 6.25 12.27 7.92
CA VAL A 149 6.86 12.07 6.61
C VAL A 149 7.93 10.98 6.67
N TRP A 150 8.85 11.04 7.64
CA TRP A 150 9.89 10.01 7.81
C TRP A 150 9.31 8.63 8.11
N PHE A 151 8.30 8.56 9.00
CA PHE A 151 7.63 7.31 9.34
C PHE A 151 6.89 6.67 8.15
N ARG A 152 6.54 7.46 7.14
CA ARG A 152 5.96 6.99 5.88
C ARG A 152 7.01 6.57 4.86
N LEU A 153 8.04 7.40 4.69
CA LEU A 153 9.04 7.20 3.64
C LEU A 153 9.97 6.04 3.95
N ILE A 154 10.45 5.89 5.19
CA ILE A 154 11.45 4.86 5.54
C ILE A 154 10.94 3.44 5.19
N PRO A 155 9.73 3.01 5.62
CA PRO A 155 9.24 1.69 5.27
C PRO A 155 8.93 1.55 3.78
N ALA A 156 8.49 2.62 3.11
CA ALA A 156 8.22 2.61 1.68
C ALA A 156 9.50 2.40 0.84
N PHE A 157 10.57 3.12 1.17
CA PHE A 157 11.88 2.94 0.54
C PHE A 157 12.46 1.56 0.85
N ALA A 158 12.36 1.10 2.11
CA ALA A 158 12.81 -0.24 2.47
C ALA A 158 12.11 -1.32 1.64
N LEU A 159 10.80 -1.19 1.41
CA LEU A 159 10.04 -2.10 0.55
C LEU A 159 10.52 -2.02 -0.90
N MET A 160 10.74 -0.82 -1.45
CA MET A 160 11.28 -0.66 -2.81
C MET A 160 12.66 -1.35 -2.97
N PHE A 161 13.59 -1.12 -2.05
CA PHE A 161 14.91 -1.75 -2.07
C PHE A 161 14.82 -3.26 -1.91
N PHE A 162 13.95 -3.73 -1.02
CA PHE A 162 13.70 -5.16 -0.83
C PHE A 162 13.23 -5.80 -2.13
N VAL A 163 12.23 -5.22 -2.80
CA VAL A 163 11.72 -5.71 -4.09
C VAL A 163 12.84 -5.81 -5.12
N ASN A 164 13.67 -4.79 -5.24
CA ASN A 164 14.69 -4.73 -6.28
C ASN A 164 15.82 -5.74 -6.03
N ILE A 165 16.38 -5.76 -4.81
CA ILE A 165 17.46 -6.66 -4.42
C ILE A 165 17.01 -8.12 -4.45
N PHE A 166 15.81 -8.40 -3.95
CA PHE A 166 15.29 -9.76 -3.94
C PHE A 166 14.83 -10.19 -5.33
N SER A 167 14.29 -9.33 -6.19
CA SER A 167 13.81 -9.77 -7.51
C SER A 167 14.92 -10.34 -8.40
N GLU A 168 16.14 -9.78 -8.34
CA GLU A 168 17.28 -10.26 -9.12
C GLU A 168 17.82 -11.60 -8.60
N ARG A 169 17.70 -11.87 -7.30
CA ARG A 169 18.17 -13.12 -6.68
C ARG A 169 17.08 -14.18 -6.53
N ALA A 170 15.81 -13.78 -6.52
CA ALA A 170 14.68 -14.66 -6.24
C ALA A 170 14.27 -15.49 -7.45
N SER A 171 14.57 -15.09 -8.69
CA SER A 171 14.33 -15.92 -9.88
C SER A 171 14.85 -17.35 -9.70
N HIS A 172 16.00 -17.51 -9.06
CA HIS A 172 16.59 -18.82 -8.74
C HIS A 172 15.99 -19.53 -7.51
N PHE A 173 15.36 -18.80 -6.58
CA PHE A 173 14.74 -19.33 -5.36
C PHE A 173 13.23 -19.58 -5.49
N LEU A 174 12.61 -19.25 -6.63
CA LEU A 174 11.16 -19.27 -6.83
C LEU A 174 10.59 -20.62 -7.29
N TYR A 175 11.16 -21.71 -6.79
CA TYR A 175 10.42 -22.96 -6.59
C TYR A 175 9.50 -22.87 -5.35
N PHE A 176 8.90 -21.71 -5.10
CA PHE A 176 7.81 -21.61 -4.13
C PHE A 176 6.61 -22.39 -4.69
N ASN A 177 6.36 -23.54 -4.08
CA ASN A 177 5.12 -24.29 -4.27
C ASN A 177 3.92 -23.41 -3.91
N TYR A 178 2.83 -23.56 -4.65
CA TYR A 178 1.56 -22.84 -4.40
C TYR A 178 1.10 -22.94 -2.95
N PHE A 179 1.46 -24.04 -2.27
CA PHE A 179 1.20 -24.25 -0.85
C PHE A 179 1.84 -23.18 0.06
N HIS A 180 3.08 -22.79 -0.19
CA HIS A 180 3.74 -21.75 0.61
C HIS A 180 3.14 -20.37 0.36
N LEU A 181 2.70 -20.09 -0.87
CA LEU A 181 1.97 -18.85 -1.17
C LEU A 181 0.64 -18.81 -0.39
N LEU A 182 -0.05 -19.94 -0.29
CA LEU A 182 -1.30 -20.07 0.47
C LEU A 182 -1.09 -19.92 1.99
N ILE A 183 0.03 -20.42 2.52
CA ILE A 183 0.41 -20.15 3.92
C ILE A 183 0.66 -18.66 4.13
N LEU A 184 1.40 -18.02 3.23
CA LEU A 184 1.73 -16.60 3.32
C LEU A 184 0.48 -15.72 3.27
N THR A 185 -0.47 -16.04 2.37
CA THR A 185 -1.77 -15.35 2.33
C THR A 185 -2.55 -15.57 3.63
N GLY A 186 -2.60 -16.81 4.15
CA GLY A 186 -3.23 -17.10 5.45
C GLY A 186 -2.67 -16.27 6.59
N ILE A 187 -1.34 -16.20 6.71
CA ILE A 187 -0.66 -15.39 7.73
C ILE A 187 -1.00 -13.90 7.57
N SER A 188 -0.97 -13.37 6.34
CA SER A 188 -1.30 -11.95 6.11
C SER A 188 -2.77 -11.60 6.45
N ILE A 189 -3.71 -12.49 6.15
CA ILE A 189 -5.13 -12.32 6.51
C ILE A 189 -5.29 -12.33 8.03
N PHE A 190 -4.55 -13.20 8.72
CA PHE A 190 -4.54 -13.25 10.17
C PHE A 190 -3.95 -11.97 10.80
N ILE A 191 -2.83 -11.46 10.26
CA ILE A 191 -2.26 -10.17 10.70
C ILE A 191 -3.26 -9.03 10.46
N LEU A 192 -3.93 -9.03 9.30
CA LEU A 192 -4.92 -8.01 8.96
C LEU A 192 -6.12 -8.04 9.91
N SER A 193 -6.64 -9.23 10.25
CA SER A 193 -7.78 -9.34 11.18
C SER A 193 -7.42 -8.85 12.59
N ILE A 194 -6.21 -9.17 13.08
CA ILE A 194 -5.67 -8.66 14.34
C ILE A 194 -5.54 -7.13 14.28
N CYS A 195 -4.97 -6.58 13.21
CA CYS A 195 -4.78 -5.13 13.06
C CYS A 195 -6.11 -4.38 13.02
N ILE A 196 -7.13 -4.93 12.36
CA ILE A 196 -8.48 -4.35 12.34
C ILE A 196 -9.10 -4.37 13.74
N ALA A 197 -9.00 -5.50 14.46
CA ALA A 197 -9.52 -5.62 15.82
C ALA A 197 -8.83 -4.64 16.79
N LEU A 198 -7.50 -4.53 16.73
CA LEU A 198 -6.73 -3.56 17.50
C LEU A 198 -7.10 -2.11 17.14
N SER A 199 -7.28 -1.81 15.86
CA SER A 199 -7.70 -0.47 15.40
C SER A 199 -9.09 -0.11 15.93
N PHE A 200 -10.02 -1.07 16.02
CA PHE A 200 -11.31 -0.84 16.66
C PHE A 200 -11.18 -0.60 18.16
N TYR A 201 -10.36 -1.41 18.86
CA TYR A 201 -10.14 -1.28 20.30
C TYR A 201 -9.54 0.09 20.66
N ILE A 202 -8.45 0.48 20.01
CA ILE A 202 -7.75 1.75 20.24
C ILE A 202 -8.70 2.94 19.99
N ASN A 203 -9.48 2.89 18.92
CA ASN A 203 -10.36 3.99 18.55
C ASN A 203 -11.67 4.02 19.36
N ALA A 204 -12.04 2.93 20.05
CA ALA A 204 -13.18 2.86 20.96
C ALA A 204 -12.83 3.36 22.37
N HIS A 205 -11.61 3.10 22.84
CA HIS A 205 -11.10 3.57 24.14
C HIS A 205 -10.47 4.97 24.09
N LYS A 206 -10.65 5.68 22.98
CA LYS A 206 -10.22 7.07 22.84
C LYS A 206 -11.11 7.95 23.73
N LYS A 207 -10.57 8.44 24.84
CA LYS A 207 -11.25 9.46 25.66
C LYS A 207 -11.30 10.75 24.83
N ASN A 208 -12.51 11.29 24.66
CA ASN A 208 -12.73 12.61 24.07
C ASN A 208 -12.04 13.69 24.91
#